data_AF-A0A9E1SM83-F1
#
_entry.id   AF-A0A9E1SM83-F1
#
_cell.length_a   1.000
_cell.length_b   1.000
_cell.length_c   1.000
_cell.angle_alpha   90.00
_cell.angle_beta   90.00
_cell.angle_gamma   90.00
#
_symmetry.space_group_name_H-M   'P 1'
#
loop_
_entity.id
_entity.type
_entity.pdbx_description
1 polymer ?
#
loop_
_entity_poly.entity_id
_entity_poly.type
_entity_poly.pdbx_seq_one_letter_code
_entity_poly.pdbx_strand_id
1 'polypeptide(L)' 'ERDPAEIRQALGTPTTIDEIGARYPTFDITPPKYVAGVVTTHGVVSPYTLKNYKNW' A
#
# COMPACT_ATOMS: atom_id res chain seq x y z
N GLU A 1 -2.77 3.68 11.22
CA GLU A 1 -1.29 3.59 11.20
C GLU A 1 -0.90 2.40 12.08
N ARG A 2 0.14 1.63 11.72
CA ARG A 2 0.62 0.50 12.55
C ARG A 2 1.53 1.00 13.68
N ASP A 3 1.94 0.11 14.57
CA ASP A 3 2.92 0.43 15.62
C ASP A 3 4.28 0.81 14.98
N PRO A 4 4.79 2.04 15.17
CA PRO A 4 6.10 2.46 14.68
C PRO A 4 7.28 1.62 15.19
N ALA A 5 7.14 0.91 16.30
CA ALA A 5 8.17 -0.01 16.79
C ALA A 5 8.48 -1.13 15.78
N GLU A 6 7.49 -1.56 14.99
CA GLU A 6 7.66 -2.60 13.97
C GLU A 6 8.54 -2.14 12.78
N ILE A 7 8.72 -0.83 12.56
CA ILE A 7 9.68 -0.33 11.57
C ILE A 7 11.12 -0.43 12.08
N ARG A 8 11.32 -0.35 13.39
CA ARG A 8 12.64 -0.33 14.04
C ARG A 8 13.18 -1.74 14.32
N GLN A 9 12.41 -2.78 13.99
CA GLN A 9 12.74 -4.17 14.27
C GLN A 9 12.44 -5.07 13.07
N ALA A 10 13.26 -6.10 12.87
CA ALA A 10 12.97 -7.19 11.96
C ALA A 10 13.01 -8.50 12.74
N LEU A 11 11.91 -9.28 12.70
CA LEU A 11 11.78 -10.55 13.44
C LEU A 11 12.12 -10.42 14.94
N GLY A 12 11.75 -9.29 15.56
CA GLY A 12 12.00 -8.99 16.97
C GLY A 12 13.44 -8.54 17.30
N THR A 13 14.31 -8.40 16.30
CA THR A 13 15.67 -7.86 16.47
C THR A 13 15.73 -6.40 16.03
N PRO A 14 16.27 -5.47 16.83
CA PRO A 14 16.43 -4.07 16.43
C PRO A 14 17.30 -3.91 15.18
N THR A 15 16.86 -3.05 14.26
CA THR A 15 17.58 -2.70 13.02
C THR A 15 17.95 -1.21 12.95
N THR A 16 17.53 -0.42 13.95
CA THR A 16 17.85 0.99 14.11
C THR A 16 18.39 1.27 15.51
N ILE A 17 18.99 2.44 15.72
CA ILE A 17 19.28 2.96 17.06
C ILE A 17 17.99 3.52 17.71
N ASP A 18 18.00 3.67 19.04
CA ASP A 18 16.80 4.01 19.82
C ASP A 18 16.31 5.44 19.59
N GLU A 19 17.21 6.35 19.24
CA GLU A 19 16.92 7.78 19.06
C GLU A 19 16.15 8.09 17.77
N ILE A 20 16.04 7.13 16.85
CA ILE A 20 15.37 7.33 15.57
C ILE A 20 13.86 7.12 15.72
N GLY A 21 13.10 8.19 15.48
CA GLY A 21 11.65 8.11 15.32
C GLY A 21 11.25 7.33 14.07
N ALA A 22 10.08 6.70 14.10
CA ALA A 22 9.57 5.91 12.99
C ALA A 22 8.12 6.30 12.62
N ARG A 23 7.78 6.05 11.36
CA ARG A 23 6.42 6.20 10.84
C ARG A 23 6.02 4.94 10.09
N TYR A 24 4.86 4.36 10.39
CA TYR A 24 4.40 3.12 9.76
C TYR A 24 2.99 3.23 9.14
N PRO A 25 2.85 3.99 8.03
CA PRO A 25 1.61 3.95 7.26
C PRO A 25 1.42 2.55 6.65
N THR A 26 0.24 1.98 6.84
CA THR A 26 -0.07 0.64 6.32
C THR A 26 -0.25 0.62 4.80
N PHE A 27 -0.75 1.73 4.23
CA PHE A 27 -1.10 1.86 2.83
C PHE A 27 -0.72 3.25 2.31
N ASP A 28 -0.54 3.34 1.00
CA ASP A 28 -0.47 4.58 0.24
C ASP A 28 -1.52 4.60 -0.89
N ILE A 29 -1.55 5.70 -1.64
CA ILE A 29 -2.44 5.86 -2.79
C ILE A 29 -1.56 5.99 -4.03
N THR A 30 -1.77 5.10 -5.00
CA THR A 30 -1.17 5.20 -6.33
C THR A 30 -2.15 5.85 -7.32
N PRO A 31 -1.85 7.05 -7.86
CA PRO A 31 -2.69 7.69 -8.89
C PRO A 31 -2.89 6.83 -10.15
N PRO A 32 -4.07 6.89 -10.82
CA PRO A 32 -4.37 6.11 -12.03
C PRO A 32 -3.35 6.22 -13.16
N LYS A 33 -2.70 7.39 -13.30
CA LYS A 33 -1.68 7.64 -14.33
C LYS A 33 -0.42 6.75 -14.21
N TYR A 34 -0.22 6.09 -13.08
CA TYR A 34 0.88 5.16 -12.84
C TYR A 34 0.46 3.69 -12.90
N VAL A 35 -0.80 3.40 -13.26
CA VAL A 35 -1.35 2.04 -13.29
C VAL A 35 -1.69 1.67 -14.74
N ALA A 36 -1.06 0.63 -15.29
CA ALA A 36 -1.29 0.20 -16.67
C ALA A 36 -2.67 -0.44 -16.90
N GLY A 37 -3.19 -1.13 -15.88
CA GLY A 37 -4.49 -1.79 -15.92
C GLY A 37 -4.81 -2.40 -14.56
N VAL A 38 -6.09 -2.72 -14.36
CA VAL A 38 -6.59 -3.37 -13.15
C VAL A 38 -7.19 -4.71 -13.55
N VAL A 39 -6.69 -5.79 -12.96
CA VAL A 39 -7.20 -7.15 -13.20
C VAL A 39 -8.44 -7.36 -12.35
N THR A 40 -9.55 -7.73 -12.98
CA THR A 40 -10.82 -8.03 -12.32
C THR A 40 -11.36 -9.40 -12.76
N THR A 41 -12.49 -9.81 -12.17
CA THR A 41 -13.23 -11.02 -12.52
C THR A 41 -13.77 -11.04 -13.96
N HIS A 42 -13.83 -9.89 -14.65
CA HIS A 42 -14.28 -9.81 -16.05
C HIS A 42 -13.16 -9.35 -17.01
N GLY A 43 -11.89 -9.48 -16.61
CA GLY A 43 -10.72 -9.18 -17.43
C GLY A 43 -9.92 -7.97 -16.96
N VAL A 44 -9.08 -7.42 -17.84
CA VAL A 44 -8.24 -6.25 -17.52
C VAL A 44 -8.94 -4.98 -17.96
N VAL A 45 -9.07 -4.01 -17.03
CA VAL A 45 -9.75 -2.73 -17.27
C VAL A 45 -8.84 -1.53 -17.02
N SER A 46 -9.20 -0.37 -17.59
CA SER A 46 -8.50 0.89 -17.32
C SER A 46 -8.75 1.38 -15.90
N PRO A 47 -7.74 1.93 -15.18
CA PRO A 47 -7.93 2.48 -13.84
C PRO A 47 -8.90 3.69 -13.81
N TYR A 48 -9.15 4.32 -14.97
CA TYR A 48 -10.10 5.44 -15.09
C TYR A 48 -11.57 5.01 -15.20
N THR A 49 -11.83 3.74 -15.53
CA THR A 49 -13.17 3.23 -15.79
C THR A 49 -13.76 2.43 -14.62
N LEU A 50 -13.02 2.26 -13.53
CA LEU A 50 -13.45 1.46 -12.36
C LEU A 50 -14.79 1.89 -11.79
N LYS A 51 -15.09 3.20 -11.77
CA LYS A 51 -16.38 3.73 -11.29
C LYS A 51 -17.61 3.24 -12.07
N ASN A 52 -17.41 2.79 -13.31
CA ASN A 52 -18.49 2.29 -14.17
C ASN A 52 -18.75 0.79 -13.95
N TYR A 53 -17.93 0.14 -13.13
CA TYR A 53 -18.00 -1.28 -12.87
C TYR A 53 -18.92 -1.55 -11.68
N LYS A 54 -20.13 -2.06 -11.96
CA LYS A 54 -21.21 -2.14 -10.98
C LYS A 54 -21.10 -3.34 -10.03
N ASN A 55 -20.42 -4.41 -10.46
CA ASN A 55 -20.32 -5.66 -9.70
C ASN A 55 -18.84 -6.04 -9.63
N TRP A 56 -18.31 -6.22 -8.42
CA TRP A 56 -16.93 -6.63 -8.16
C TRP A 56 -16.80 -8.15 -8.13
#